data_AF-A0A1D8GJS2-F1
#
_entry.id   AF-A0A1D8GJS2-F1
#
_cell.length_a   1.000
_cell.length_b   1.000
_cell.length_c   1.000
_cell.angle_alpha   90.00
_cell.angle_beta   90.00
_cell.angle_gamma   90.00
#
_symmetry.space_group_name_H-M   'P 1'
#
loop_
_entity.id
_entity.type
_entity.pdbx_description
1 polymer ?
#
loop_
_entity_poly.entity_id
_entity_poly.type
_entity_poly.pdbx_seq_one_letter_code
_entity_poly.pdbx_strand_id
1 'polypeptide(L)'
;MKKPEIKQIIVVTDGKSNIGGNPVEAAVCAAREGITVNVIGIMAPQEMDDRFLQEVEEIAQAGKGVSEITMIQDLGHTMHMVTQKSMNKTIETIVGKQLKEILGSELEEIPPRSRNKIIEYMDQLGESVGLKCCIVMDCSGSMGQKIGTARQSIIELMNSLKGRGGKSEIAVIAYPGENGEHCKIIHPFTADLDQIKRSVLSLKAGGTTPTAPAIEKALELIQGERDIDYSDSEWNQTPLLKESMV
;
A
#
# COMPACT_ATOMS: atom_id res chain seq x y z
N MET A 1 11.58 -17.55 11.33
CA MET A 1 11.96 -16.28 10.66
C MET A 1 10.75 -15.75 9.92
N LYS A 2 10.33 -14.49 10.15
CA LYS A 2 9.28 -13.85 9.33
C LYS A 2 9.75 -13.80 7.88
N LYS A 3 8.92 -14.27 6.95
CA LYS A 3 9.21 -14.16 5.51
C LYS A 3 9.30 -12.67 5.13
N PRO A 4 10.18 -12.28 4.20
CA PRO A 4 10.23 -10.90 3.73
C PRO A 4 8.86 -10.51 3.16
N GLU A 5 8.42 -9.30 3.49
CA GLU A 5 7.13 -8.76 3.11
C GLU A 5 7.30 -7.31 2.67
N ILE A 6 6.83 -7.00 1.47
CA ILE A 6 6.76 -5.65 0.94
C ILE A 6 5.44 -5.03 1.38
N LYS A 7 5.50 -3.80 1.87
CA LYS A 7 4.35 -3.03 2.33
C LYS A 7 4.21 -1.79 1.48
N GLN A 8 3.05 -1.59 0.91
CA GLN A 8 2.78 -0.42 0.09
C GLN A 8 1.37 0.12 0.28
N ILE A 9 1.24 1.43 0.07
CA ILE A 9 -0.01 2.17 -0.01
C ILE A 9 -0.16 2.62 -1.46
N ILE A 10 -1.34 2.43 -2.03
CA ILE A 10 -1.69 2.98 -3.35
C ILE A 10 -2.81 4.00 -3.13
N VAL A 11 -2.46 5.28 -3.22
CA VAL A 11 -3.42 6.37 -3.20
C VAL A 11 -3.99 6.53 -4.59
N VAL A 12 -5.31 6.47 -4.72
CA VAL A 12 -6.02 6.71 -5.98
C VAL A 12 -6.85 7.96 -5.80
N THR A 13 -6.56 9.00 -6.59
CA THR A 13 -7.19 10.32 -6.44
C THR A 13 -7.61 10.90 -7.78
N ASP A 14 -8.76 11.57 -7.84
CA ASP A 14 -9.21 12.29 -9.03
C ASP A 14 -9.26 13.82 -8.84
N GLY A 15 -8.80 14.29 -7.68
CA GLY A 15 -8.72 15.69 -7.31
C GLY A 15 -7.59 16.00 -6.34
N LYS A 16 -7.53 17.26 -5.93
CA LYS A 16 -6.52 17.79 -5.02
C LYS A 16 -6.93 17.58 -3.57
N SER A 17 -5.95 17.38 -2.69
CA SER A 17 -6.20 17.43 -1.25
C SER A 17 -6.73 18.82 -0.90
N ASN A 18 -7.84 18.86 -0.15
CA ASN A 18 -8.51 20.12 0.20
C ASN A 18 -8.73 20.30 1.71
N ILE A 19 -8.47 19.26 2.52
CA ILE A 19 -8.65 19.28 3.97
C ILE A 19 -7.81 18.19 4.65
N GLY A 20 -7.53 18.35 5.94
CA GLY A 20 -7.00 17.24 6.77
C GLY A 20 -5.47 17.14 6.83
N GLY A 21 -4.73 18.15 6.40
CA GLY A 21 -3.25 18.19 6.52
C GLY A 21 -2.51 18.03 5.20
N ASN A 22 -1.20 17.78 5.28
CA ASN A 22 -0.32 17.69 4.12
C ASN A 22 -0.05 16.22 3.74
N PRO A 23 -0.52 15.74 2.57
CA PRO A 23 -0.33 14.35 2.17
C PRO A 23 1.13 13.98 1.91
N VAL A 24 1.99 14.96 1.57
CA VAL A 24 3.43 14.76 1.41
C VAL A 24 4.07 14.39 2.74
N GLU A 25 3.70 15.06 3.83
CA GLU A 25 4.21 14.76 5.18
C GLU A 25 3.77 13.37 5.64
N ALA A 26 2.50 13.01 5.40
CA ALA A 26 1.99 11.66 5.69
C ALA A 26 2.76 10.58 4.91
N ALA A 27 3.09 10.85 3.64
CA ALA A 27 3.88 9.94 2.82
C ALA A 27 5.33 9.79 3.32
N VAL A 28 5.96 10.89 3.78
CA VAL A 28 7.28 10.82 4.45
C VAL A 28 7.22 9.93 5.69
N CYS A 29 6.19 10.07 6.51
CA CYS A 29 6.01 9.24 7.70
C CYS A 29 5.88 7.75 7.35
N ALA A 30 5.05 7.40 6.35
CA ALA A 30 4.94 6.02 5.87
C ALA A 30 6.28 5.47 5.35
N ALA A 31 7.02 6.26 4.56
CA ALA A 31 8.31 5.85 4.00
C ALA A 31 9.40 5.63 5.07
N ARG A 32 9.35 6.39 6.19
CA ARG A 32 10.24 6.16 7.35
C ARG A 32 9.96 4.82 8.03
N GLU A 33 8.71 4.38 7.99
CA GLU A 33 8.23 3.10 8.55
C GLU A 33 8.41 1.90 7.60
N GLY A 34 9.13 2.11 6.48
CA GLY A 34 9.38 1.06 5.48
C GLY A 34 8.16 0.72 4.62
N ILE A 35 7.19 1.63 4.52
CA ILE A 35 5.99 1.48 3.71
C ILE A 35 6.07 2.44 2.53
N THR A 36 6.06 1.89 1.32
CA THR A 36 6.12 2.69 0.10
C THR A 36 4.76 3.31 -0.20
N VAL A 37 4.70 4.60 -0.53
CA VAL A 37 3.45 5.26 -0.96
C VAL A 37 3.51 5.55 -2.46
N ASN A 38 2.62 4.90 -3.20
CA ASN A 38 2.41 5.13 -4.62
C ASN A 38 1.14 5.94 -4.84
N VAL A 39 1.07 6.67 -5.95
CA VAL A 39 -0.07 7.54 -6.24
C VAL A 39 -0.53 7.34 -7.68
N ILE A 40 -1.84 7.21 -7.87
CA ILE A 40 -2.47 7.13 -9.19
C ILE A 40 -3.46 8.28 -9.31
N GLY A 41 -3.16 9.20 -10.21
CA GLY A 41 -4.04 10.30 -10.56
C GLY A 41 -5.02 9.88 -11.66
N ILE A 42 -6.32 10.06 -11.43
CA ILE A 42 -7.35 9.80 -12.44
C ILE A 42 -7.66 11.09 -13.19
N MET A 43 -7.27 11.15 -14.46
CA MET A 43 -7.51 12.31 -15.30
C MET A 43 -8.94 12.31 -15.85
N ALA A 44 -9.59 13.48 -15.83
CA ALA A 44 -10.79 13.72 -16.62
C ALA A 44 -10.39 14.26 -18.02
N PRO A 45 -11.11 13.91 -19.10
CA PRO A 45 -10.74 14.27 -20.48
C PRO A 45 -10.57 15.76 -20.78
N GLN A 46 -10.97 16.66 -19.87
CA GLN A 46 -11.08 18.10 -20.09
C GLN A 46 -10.11 18.93 -19.24
N GLU A 47 -9.29 18.31 -18.38
CA GLU A 47 -8.50 19.05 -17.39
C GLU A 47 -7.07 18.50 -17.27
N MET A 48 -6.09 19.26 -17.77
CA MET A 48 -4.70 19.19 -17.34
C MET A 48 -4.45 20.33 -16.35
N ASP A 49 -4.41 20.01 -15.06
CA ASP A 49 -4.01 20.94 -14.02
C ASP A 49 -2.60 20.57 -13.56
N ASP A 50 -1.60 21.38 -13.93
CA ASP A 50 -0.20 21.15 -13.60
C ASP A 50 0.02 20.97 -12.09
N ARG A 51 -0.80 21.62 -11.25
CA ARG A 51 -0.69 21.48 -9.79
C ARG A 51 -1.19 20.13 -9.29
N PHE A 52 -2.16 19.52 -9.97
CA PHE A 52 -2.61 18.16 -9.64
C PHE A 52 -1.51 17.13 -9.99
N LEU A 53 -0.89 17.28 -11.16
CA LEU A 53 0.22 16.44 -11.57
C LEU A 53 1.39 16.54 -10.60
N GLN A 54 1.73 17.77 -10.19
CA GLN A 54 2.78 18.03 -9.22
C GLN A 54 2.46 17.42 -7.85
N GLU A 55 1.24 17.58 -7.32
CA GLU A 55 0.86 16.97 -6.03
C GLU A 55 0.97 15.44 -6.06
N VAL A 56 0.51 14.80 -7.13
CA VAL A 56 0.61 13.35 -7.33
C VAL A 56 2.07 12.88 -7.33
N GLU A 57 2.95 13.60 -8.01
CA GLU A 57 4.38 13.29 -8.06
C GLU A 57 5.08 13.52 -6.72
N GLU A 58 4.82 14.64 -6.05
CA GLU A 58 5.43 14.99 -4.76
C GLU A 58 5.09 13.99 -3.66
N ILE A 59 3.83 13.54 -3.57
CA ILE A 59 3.40 12.53 -2.60
C ILE A 59 4.12 11.20 -2.87
N ALA A 60 4.17 10.74 -4.12
CA ALA A 60 4.83 9.48 -4.48
C ALA A 60 6.34 9.55 -4.22
N GLN A 61 6.99 10.66 -4.55
CA GLN A 61 8.41 10.87 -4.32
C GLN A 61 8.75 10.86 -2.82
N ALA A 62 7.97 11.58 -2.01
CA ALA A 62 8.09 11.59 -0.54
C ALA A 62 7.86 10.18 0.06
N GLY A 63 6.93 9.43 -0.53
CA GLY A 63 6.63 8.04 -0.22
C GLY A 63 7.63 7.00 -0.72
N LYS A 64 8.69 7.43 -1.43
CA LYS A 64 9.65 6.57 -2.15
C LYS A 64 9.00 5.61 -3.18
N GLY A 65 7.76 5.87 -3.58
CA GLY A 65 7.01 5.06 -4.52
C GLY A 65 7.14 5.53 -5.96
N VAL A 66 6.06 5.31 -6.71
CA VAL A 66 5.89 5.75 -8.09
C VAL A 66 4.54 6.44 -8.25
N SER A 67 4.49 7.43 -9.14
CA SER A 67 3.26 8.09 -9.56
C SER A 67 2.91 7.70 -11.00
N GLU A 68 1.63 7.55 -11.30
CA GLU A 68 1.13 7.37 -12.66
C GLU A 68 -0.18 8.13 -12.85
N ILE A 69 -0.44 8.59 -14.08
CA ILE A 69 -1.70 9.22 -14.46
C ILE A 69 -2.44 8.30 -15.41
N THR A 70 -3.74 8.10 -15.16
CA THR A 70 -4.55 7.15 -15.91
C THR A 70 -5.96 7.65 -16.17
N MET A 71 -6.62 7.06 -17.16
CA MET A 71 -8.05 7.21 -17.32
C MET A 71 -8.78 6.20 -16.42
N ILE A 72 -10.00 6.52 -16.02
CA ILE A 72 -10.77 5.65 -15.12
C ILE A 72 -10.95 4.24 -15.69
N GLN A 73 -11.06 4.08 -17.01
CA GLN A 73 -11.22 2.78 -17.68
C GLN A 73 -9.99 1.88 -17.52
N ASP A 74 -8.80 2.45 -17.39
CA ASP A 74 -7.52 1.73 -17.33
C ASP A 74 -6.99 1.57 -15.90
N LEU A 75 -7.73 2.07 -14.91
CA LEU A 75 -7.28 2.12 -13.51
C LEU A 75 -6.84 0.75 -12.97
N GLY A 76 -7.56 -0.33 -13.29
CA GLY A 76 -7.19 -1.69 -12.83
C GLY A 76 -5.83 -2.13 -13.33
N HIS A 77 -5.56 -1.88 -14.61
CA HIS A 77 -4.26 -2.15 -15.24
C HIS A 77 -3.16 -1.25 -14.64
N THR A 78 -3.42 0.05 -14.48
CA THR A 78 -2.45 0.99 -13.86
C THR A 78 -2.13 0.59 -12.43
N MET A 79 -3.13 0.20 -11.63
CA MET A 79 -2.92 -0.29 -10.26
C MET A 79 -2.00 -1.51 -10.24
N HIS A 80 -2.23 -2.48 -11.14
CA HIS A 80 -1.35 -3.65 -11.26
C HIS A 80 0.10 -3.24 -11.62
N MET A 81 0.25 -2.42 -12.66
CA MET A 81 1.56 -1.92 -13.11
C MET A 81 2.31 -1.16 -12.02
N VAL A 82 1.64 -0.25 -11.31
CA VAL A 82 2.21 0.52 -10.20
C VAL A 82 2.64 -0.40 -9.07
N THR A 83 1.81 -1.38 -8.72
CA THR A 83 2.12 -2.37 -7.68
C THR A 83 3.43 -3.10 -7.99
N GLN A 84 3.56 -3.61 -9.22
CA GLN A 84 4.75 -4.38 -9.65
C GLN A 84 5.99 -3.49 -9.77
N LYS A 85 5.87 -2.30 -10.38
CA LYS A 85 6.96 -1.33 -10.51
C LYS A 85 7.50 -0.90 -9.13
N SER A 86 6.59 -0.64 -8.19
CA SER A 86 6.93 -0.28 -6.81
C SER A 86 7.63 -1.41 -6.07
N MET A 87 7.14 -2.65 -6.24
CA MET A 87 7.78 -3.84 -5.66
C MET A 87 9.20 -4.06 -6.18
N ASN A 88 9.39 -4.03 -7.51
CA ASN A 88 10.70 -4.23 -8.12
C ASN A 88 11.70 -3.17 -7.64
N LYS A 89 11.30 -1.90 -7.62
CA LYS A 89 12.11 -0.80 -7.10
C LYS A 89 12.47 -0.99 -5.61
N THR A 90 11.53 -1.50 -4.81
CA THR A 90 11.76 -1.80 -3.39
C THR A 90 12.78 -2.93 -3.23
N ILE A 91 12.67 -3.98 -4.03
CA ILE A 91 13.60 -5.12 -4.05
C ILE A 91 14.99 -4.67 -4.50
N GLU A 92 15.09 -3.93 -5.60
CA GLU A 92 16.32 -3.31 -6.09
C GLU A 92 17.00 -2.51 -4.98
N THR A 93 16.25 -1.68 -4.26
CA THR A 93 16.78 -0.86 -3.17
C THR A 93 17.30 -1.72 -2.01
N ILE A 94 16.58 -2.77 -1.62
CA ILE A 94 16.98 -3.65 -0.51
C ILE A 94 18.21 -4.47 -0.90
N VAL A 95 18.20 -5.10 -2.07
CA VAL A 95 19.31 -5.93 -2.56
C VAL A 95 20.55 -5.07 -2.82
N GLY A 96 20.39 -3.88 -3.41
CA GLY A 96 21.49 -2.94 -3.63
C GLY A 96 22.18 -2.54 -2.32
N LYS A 97 21.40 -2.23 -1.27
CA LYS A 97 21.97 -1.96 0.07
C LYS A 97 22.73 -3.15 0.63
N GLN A 98 22.17 -4.36 0.53
CA GLN A 98 22.85 -5.57 1.00
C GLN A 98 24.15 -5.85 0.24
N LEU A 99 24.16 -5.64 -1.08
CA LEU A 99 25.38 -5.78 -1.89
C LEU A 99 26.44 -4.78 -1.46
N LYS A 100 26.05 -3.52 -1.26
CA LYS A 100 26.97 -2.47 -0.79
C LYS A 100 27.55 -2.79 0.58
N GLU A 101 26.74 -3.31 1.51
CA GLU A 101 27.19 -3.70 2.85
C GLU A 101 28.16 -4.90 2.84
N ILE A 102 27.90 -5.91 1.99
CA ILE A 102 28.70 -7.15 1.94
C ILE A 102 29.96 -7.00 1.08
N LEU A 103 29.84 -6.36 -0.09
CA LEU A 103 30.86 -6.33 -1.14
C LEU A 103 31.51 -4.95 -1.31
N GLY A 104 30.92 -3.88 -0.76
CA GLY A 104 31.42 -2.51 -0.93
C GLY A 104 31.20 -1.93 -2.33
N SER A 105 30.41 -2.60 -3.18
CA SER A 105 30.16 -2.20 -4.57
C SER A 105 28.68 -2.03 -4.86
N GLU A 106 28.36 -1.09 -5.74
CA GLU A 106 27.00 -0.88 -6.28
C GLU A 106 26.67 -1.91 -7.38
N LEU A 107 25.39 -2.13 -7.69
CA LEU A 107 24.95 -3.13 -8.68
C LEU A 107 25.54 -2.86 -10.09
N GLU A 108 25.70 -1.58 -10.42
CA GLU A 108 26.26 -1.09 -11.69
C GLU A 108 27.76 -1.38 -11.81
N GLU A 109 28.47 -1.59 -10.69
CA GLU A 109 29.91 -1.88 -10.67
C GLU A 109 30.18 -3.38 -10.83
N ILE A 110 29.16 -4.22 -10.65
CA ILE A 110 29.28 -5.68 -10.74
C ILE A 110 29.44 -6.11 -12.20
N PRO A 111 30.40 -7.02 -12.52
CA PRO A 111 30.57 -7.54 -13.87
C PRO A 111 29.28 -8.15 -14.46
N PRO A 112 29.02 -8.03 -15.78
CA PRO A 112 27.74 -8.40 -16.39
C PRO A 112 27.25 -9.82 -16.05
N ARG A 113 28.15 -10.82 -16.02
CA ARG A 113 27.80 -12.21 -15.69
C ARG A 113 27.25 -12.38 -14.27
N SER A 114 27.82 -11.66 -13.30
CA SER A 114 27.37 -11.71 -11.91
C SER A 114 26.13 -10.86 -11.70
N ARG A 115 26.02 -9.73 -12.41
CA ARG A 115 24.82 -8.87 -12.40
C ARG A 115 23.58 -9.63 -12.88
N ASN A 116 23.69 -10.42 -13.95
CA ASN A 116 22.56 -11.22 -14.44
C ASN A 116 22.00 -12.19 -13.38
N LYS A 117 22.87 -12.85 -12.61
CA LYS A 117 22.44 -13.75 -11.53
C LYS A 117 21.69 -13.00 -10.42
N ILE A 118 22.09 -11.75 -10.15
CA ILE A 118 21.44 -10.92 -9.15
C ILE A 118 20.06 -10.47 -9.65
N ILE A 119 19.94 -10.09 -10.92
CA ILE A 119 18.66 -9.75 -11.55
C ILE A 119 17.72 -10.96 -11.51
N GLU A 120 18.18 -12.15 -11.92
CA GLU A 120 17.38 -13.38 -11.85
C GLU A 120 16.91 -13.69 -10.42
N TYR A 121 17.77 -13.47 -9.42
CA TYR A 121 17.41 -13.62 -8.01
C TYR A 121 16.35 -12.59 -7.57
N MET A 122 16.48 -11.35 -8.00
CA MET A 122 15.51 -10.29 -7.69
C MET A 122 14.14 -10.57 -8.31
N ASP A 123 14.10 -11.09 -9.53
CA ASP A 123 12.86 -11.51 -10.20
C ASP A 123 12.16 -12.63 -9.43
N GLN A 124 12.92 -13.66 -9.00
CA GLN A 124 12.39 -14.74 -8.16
C GLN A 124 11.91 -14.24 -6.79
N LEU A 125 12.60 -13.27 -6.21
CA LEU A 125 12.18 -12.64 -4.96
C LEU A 125 10.87 -11.86 -5.15
N GLY A 126 10.72 -11.11 -6.24
CA GLY A 126 9.49 -10.37 -6.57
C GLY A 126 8.27 -11.27 -6.66
N GLU A 127 8.44 -12.48 -7.20
CA GLU A 127 7.36 -13.45 -7.34
C GLU A 127 6.98 -14.12 -6.01
N SER A 128 7.94 -14.33 -5.10
CA SER A 128 7.75 -15.13 -3.88
C SER A 128 7.58 -14.32 -2.59
N VAL A 129 7.96 -13.04 -2.58
CA VAL A 129 7.89 -12.15 -1.40
C VAL A 129 6.43 -11.89 -0.99
N GLY A 130 6.17 -11.80 0.32
CA GLY A 130 4.87 -11.36 0.80
C GLY A 130 4.55 -9.94 0.33
N LEU A 131 3.28 -9.65 0.07
CA LEU A 131 2.82 -8.31 -0.27
C LEU A 131 1.65 -7.93 0.63
N LYS A 132 1.76 -6.80 1.31
CA LYS A 132 0.63 -6.08 1.91
C LYS A 132 0.42 -4.77 1.17
N CYS A 133 -0.74 -4.65 0.53
CA CYS A 133 -1.12 -3.48 -0.25
C CYS A 133 -2.38 -2.83 0.32
N CYS A 134 -2.28 -1.61 0.85
CA CYS A 134 -3.45 -0.83 1.24
C CYS A 134 -3.85 0.10 0.09
N ILE A 135 -5.05 -0.08 -0.44
CA ILE A 135 -5.62 0.82 -1.45
C ILE A 135 -6.37 1.92 -0.71
N VAL A 136 -6.02 3.17 -0.99
CA VAL A 136 -6.63 4.36 -0.40
C VAL A 136 -7.34 5.09 -1.54
N MET A 137 -8.67 4.94 -1.60
CA MET A 137 -9.49 5.34 -2.74
C MET A 137 -10.25 6.63 -2.46
N ASP A 138 -10.04 7.64 -3.30
CA ASP A 138 -10.87 8.83 -3.34
C ASP A 138 -12.29 8.46 -3.77
N CYS A 139 -13.23 8.89 -2.96
CA CYS A 139 -14.67 8.73 -3.11
C CYS A 139 -15.35 10.10 -2.94
N SER A 140 -14.67 11.21 -3.23
CA SER A 140 -15.25 12.55 -3.23
C SER A 140 -16.34 12.69 -4.29
N GLY A 141 -17.05 13.83 -4.30
CA GLY A 141 -18.20 14.04 -5.18
C GLY A 141 -17.91 13.83 -6.69
N SER A 142 -16.69 14.13 -7.14
CA SER A 142 -16.22 13.93 -8.53
C SER A 142 -16.19 12.46 -8.96
N MET A 143 -16.06 11.54 -7.99
CA MET A 143 -16.00 10.09 -8.24
C MET A 143 -17.36 9.45 -8.49
N GLY A 144 -18.48 10.21 -8.45
CA GLY A 144 -19.84 9.68 -8.58
C GLY A 144 -20.06 8.73 -9.76
N GLN A 145 -19.62 9.11 -10.96
CA GLN A 145 -19.73 8.27 -12.16
C GLN A 145 -18.58 7.25 -12.31
N LYS A 146 -17.48 7.45 -11.57
CA LYS A 146 -16.24 6.66 -11.66
C LYS A 146 -16.20 5.50 -10.67
N ILE A 147 -16.99 5.56 -9.60
CA ILE A 147 -16.91 4.62 -8.47
C ILE A 147 -17.21 3.17 -8.88
N GLY A 148 -18.09 2.96 -9.85
CA GLY A 148 -18.38 1.63 -10.40
C GLY A 148 -17.14 0.97 -11.01
N THR A 149 -16.43 1.73 -11.85
CA THR A 149 -15.19 1.29 -12.47
C THR A 149 -14.08 1.15 -11.42
N ALA A 150 -13.96 2.08 -10.47
CA ALA A 150 -12.97 2.00 -9.39
C ALA A 150 -13.11 0.71 -8.56
N ARG A 151 -14.34 0.29 -8.23
CA ARG A 151 -14.61 -0.99 -7.57
C ARG A 151 -14.12 -2.17 -8.41
N GLN A 152 -14.41 -2.15 -9.70
CA GLN A 152 -14.00 -3.20 -10.63
C GLN A 152 -12.47 -3.26 -10.76
N SER A 153 -11.79 -2.12 -10.78
CA SER A 153 -10.32 -2.03 -10.79
C SER A 153 -9.67 -2.66 -9.56
N ILE A 154 -10.26 -2.50 -8.37
CA ILE A 154 -9.76 -3.17 -7.14
C ILE A 154 -9.88 -4.70 -7.28
N ILE A 155 -10.99 -5.19 -7.84
CA ILE A 155 -11.21 -6.64 -8.07
C ILE A 155 -10.21 -7.18 -9.08
N GLU A 156 -9.94 -6.44 -10.15
CA GLU A 156 -8.94 -6.80 -11.18
C GLU A 156 -7.53 -6.87 -10.60
N LEU A 157 -7.12 -5.87 -9.80
CA LEU A 157 -5.84 -5.90 -9.09
C LEU A 157 -5.75 -7.16 -8.22
N MET A 158 -6.78 -7.45 -7.42
CA MET A 158 -6.76 -8.62 -6.55
C MET A 158 -6.65 -9.94 -7.33
N ASN A 159 -7.33 -10.06 -8.46
CA ASN A 159 -7.19 -11.21 -9.37
C ASN A 159 -5.76 -11.33 -9.91
N SER A 160 -5.14 -10.22 -10.32
CA SER A 160 -3.76 -10.23 -10.81
C SER A 160 -2.77 -10.68 -9.72
N LEU A 161 -2.99 -10.25 -8.47
CA LEU A 161 -2.12 -10.56 -7.34
C LEU A 161 -2.28 -12.01 -6.85
N LYS A 162 -3.40 -12.67 -7.14
CA LYS A 162 -3.58 -14.12 -6.89
C LYS A 162 -2.67 -14.99 -7.74
N GLY A 163 -2.19 -14.49 -8.88
CA GLY A 163 -1.26 -15.22 -9.74
C GLY A 163 0.13 -15.37 -9.13
N ARG A 164 0.46 -14.56 -8.10
CA ARG A 164 1.78 -14.55 -7.47
C ARG A 164 2.00 -15.77 -6.57
N GLY A 165 3.21 -16.31 -6.58
CA GLY A 165 3.63 -17.35 -5.64
C GLY A 165 3.69 -16.88 -4.18
N GLY A 166 3.98 -15.59 -3.95
CA GLY A 166 3.98 -14.94 -2.65
C GLY A 166 2.58 -14.57 -2.16
N LYS A 167 2.35 -14.66 -0.84
CA LYS A 167 1.07 -14.25 -0.22
C LYS A 167 0.83 -12.76 -0.50
N SER A 168 -0.31 -12.43 -1.09
CA SER A 168 -0.76 -11.06 -1.33
C SER A 168 -2.01 -10.76 -0.51
N GLU A 169 -1.95 -9.73 0.32
CA GLU A 169 -3.06 -9.26 1.14
C GLU A 169 -3.38 -7.81 0.78
N ILE A 170 -4.67 -7.52 0.63
CA ILE A 170 -5.17 -6.20 0.26
C ILE A 170 -6.11 -5.69 1.35
N ALA A 171 -5.93 -4.43 1.71
CA ALA A 171 -6.90 -3.64 2.47
C ALA A 171 -7.44 -2.51 1.58
N VAL A 172 -8.65 -2.04 1.89
CA VAL A 172 -9.28 -0.92 1.17
C VAL A 172 -9.77 0.11 2.17
N ILE A 173 -9.33 1.35 2.00
CA ILE A 173 -9.79 2.53 2.70
C ILE A 173 -10.43 3.46 1.68
N ALA A 174 -11.57 4.04 2.04
CA ALA A 174 -12.21 5.09 1.28
C ALA A 174 -12.05 6.43 2.00
N TYR A 175 -11.89 7.51 1.24
CA TYR A 175 -11.98 8.87 1.76
C TYR A 175 -12.83 9.73 0.81
N PRO A 176 -13.71 10.61 1.34
CA PRO A 176 -13.91 10.89 2.75
C PRO A 176 -14.67 9.77 3.46
N GLY A 177 -14.69 9.80 4.80
CA GLY A 177 -15.47 8.89 5.62
C GLY A 177 -16.95 9.27 5.69
N GLU A 178 -17.69 8.55 6.54
CA GLU A 178 -19.10 8.86 6.83
C GLU A 178 -19.19 9.67 8.13
N ASN A 179 -20.30 10.39 8.34
CA ASN A 179 -20.61 11.07 9.60
C ASN A 179 -19.54 12.05 10.11
N GLY A 180 -18.80 12.69 9.21
CA GLY A 180 -17.76 13.66 9.55
C GLY A 180 -16.36 13.05 9.78
N GLU A 181 -16.20 11.73 9.63
CA GLU A 181 -14.88 11.09 9.63
C GLU A 181 -14.11 11.41 8.34
N HIS A 182 -12.77 11.51 8.46
CA HIS A 182 -11.92 11.76 7.30
C HIS A 182 -11.79 10.56 6.36
N CYS A 183 -11.86 9.32 6.86
CA CYS A 183 -11.79 8.13 6.02
C CYS A 183 -12.50 6.96 6.70
N LYS A 184 -12.78 5.90 5.93
CA LYS A 184 -13.45 4.69 6.38
C LYS A 184 -12.70 3.46 5.88
N ILE A 185 -12.43 2.51 6.78
CA ILE A 185 -11.93 1.19 6.39
C ILE A 185 -13.10 0.43 5.77
N ILE A 186 -12.99 0.13 4.48
CA ILE A 186 -13.98 -0.64 3.71
C ILE A 186 -13.75 -2.13 3.91
N HIS A 187 -12.48 -2.52 3.94
CA HIS A 187 -12.08 -3.87 4.29
C HIS A 187 -10.67 -3.88 4.89
N PRO A 188 -10.41 -4.61 6.00
CA PRO A 188 -9.06 -4.86 6.51
C PRO A 188 -8.25 -5.76 5.56
N PHE A 189 -7.00 -6.09 5.88
CA PHE A 189 -6.19 -6.95 5.01
C PHE A 189 -6.83 -8.34 4.83
N THR A 190 -6.89 -8.79 3.58
CA THR A 190 -7.32 -10.14 3.25
C THR A 190 -6.71 -10.61 1.93
N ALA A 191 -6.55 -11.92 1.79
CA ALA A 191 -6.27 -12.59 0.52
C ALA A 191 -7.54 -13.12 -0.16
N ASP A 192 -8.70 -12.99 0.48
CA ASP A 192 -9.99 -13.50 -0.01
C ASP A 192 -10.68 -12.50 -0.94
N LEU A 193 -10.73 -12.85 -2.22
CA LEU A 193 -11.38 -12.08 -3.26
C LEU A 193 -12.87 -11.90 -3.03
N ASP A 194 -13.57 -12.90 -2.51
CA ASP A 194 -15.01 -12.82 -2.37
C ASP A 194 -15.39 -11.90 -1.20
N GLN A 195 -14.54 -11.79 -0.18
CA GLN A 195 -14.67 -10.77 0.86
C GLN A 195 -14.50 -9.36 0.31
N ILE A 196 -13.43 -9.10 -0.45
CA ILE A 196 -13.21 -7.79 -1.08
C ILE A 196 -14.36 -7.43 -2.02
N LYS A 197 -14.79 -8.35 -2.90
CA LYS A 197 -15.94 -8.13 -3.81
C LYS A 197 -17.19 -7.66 -3.07
N ARG A 198 -17.50 -8.26 -1.91
CA ARG A 198 -18.66 -7.86 -1.10
C ARG A 198 -18.47 -6.48 -0.49
N SER A 199 -17.31 -6.20 0.07
CA SER A 199 -17.05 -4.93 0.76
C SER A 199 -16.94 -3.73 -0.16
N VAL A 200 -16.33 -3.85 -1.34
CA VAL A 200 -16.22 -2.71 -2.27
C VAL A 200 -17.59 -2.21 -2.77
N LEU A 201 -18.65 -3.02 -2.68
CA LEU A 201 -20.02 -2.58 -2.98
C LEU A 201 -20.52 -1.47 -2.05
N SER A 202 -19.92 -1.29 -0.86
CA SER A 202 -20.29 -0.22 0.06
C SER A 202 -19.63 1.13 -0.27
N LEU A 203 -18.70 1.20 -1.23
CA LEU A 203 -18.01 2.43 -1.62
C LEU A 203 -18.97 3.46 -2.22
N LYS A 204 -19.24 4.58 -1.55
CA LYS A 204 -20.16 5.62 -2.06
C LYS A 204 -19.38 6.91 -2.30
N ALA A 205 -19.71 7.59 -3.38
CA ALA A 205 -19.13 8.88 -3.69
C ALA A 205 -19.87 10.02 -2.96
N GLY A 206 -19.13 11.00 -2.45
CA GLY A 206 -19.64 12.22 -1.83
C GLY A 206 -18.59 12.88 -0.93
N GLY A 207 -18.71 14.18 -0.69
CA GLY A 207 -17.88 14.91 0.28
C GLY A 207 -16.53 15.42 -0.27
N THR A 208 -15.59 15.66 0.67
CA THR A 208 -14.28 16.31 0.47
C THR A 208 -13.14 15.30 0.21
N THR A 209 -11.89 15.78 0.11
CA THR A 209 -10.71 14.98 -0.30
C THR A 209 -9.62 15.03 0.79
N PRO A 210 -9.81 14.37 1.94
CA PRO A 210 -8.81 14.29 3.01
C PRO A 210 -7.74 13.21 2.73
N THR A 211 -6.80 13.50 1.84
CA THR A 211 -5.77 12.54 1.40
C THR A 211 -4.77 12.21 2.52
N ALA A 212 -4.32 13.21 3.29
CA ALA A 212 -3.32 12.99 4.34
C ALA A 212 -3.83 12.06 5.46
N PRO A 213 -5.04 12.27 6.03
CA PRO A 213 -5.59 11.38 7.04
C PRO A 213 -5.81 9.95 6.52
N ALA A 214 -6.08 9.80 5.22
CA ALA A 214 -6.27 8.50 4.61
C ALA A 214 -4.94 7.71 4.47
N ILE A 215 -3.84 8.40 4.16
CA ILE A 215 -2.48 7.82 4.20
C ILE A 215 -2.10 7.44 5.64
N GLU A 216 -2.36 8.32 6.61
CA GLU A 216 -2.10 8.04 8.04
C GLU A 216 -2.90 6.82 8.52
N LYS A 217 -4.17 6.71 8.11
CA LYS A 217 -4.99 5.54 8.46
C LYS A 217 -4.48 4.25 7.83
N ALA A 218 -3.98 4.32 6.60
CA ALA A 218 -3.35 3.18 5.95
C ALA A 218 -2.05 2.76 6.67
N LEU A 219 -1.26 3.73 7.12
CA LEU A 219 -0.07 3.50 7.94
C LEU A 219 -0.44 2.78 9.24
N GLU A 220 -1.45 3.29 9.98
CA GLU A 220 -1.97 2.66 11.19
C GLU A 220 -2.46 1.23 10.92
N LEU A 221 -3.19 0.99 9.83
CA LEU A 221 -3.73 -0.34 9.52
C LEU A 221 -2.62 -1.34 9.21
N ILE A 222 -1.58 -0.93 8.48
CA ILE A 222 -0.40 -1.75 8.18
C ILE A 222 0.44 -1.99 9.44
N GLN A 223 0.44 -1.05 10.38
CA GLN A 223 1.16 -1.13 11.65
C GLN A 223 0.41 -1.93 12.73
N GLY A 224 -0.91 -1.81 12.83
CA GLY A 224 -1.73 -2.47 13.86
C GLY A 224 -1.74 -3.99 13.77
N GLU A 225 -1.40 -4.55 12.60
CA GLU A 225 -1.13 -5.99 12.45
C GLU A 225 0.28 -6.40 12.90
N ARG A 226 1.15 -5.46 13.28
CA ARG A 226 2.45 -5.77 13.90
C ARG A 226 2.31 -6.29 15.33
N ASP A 227 1.20 -5.97 16.03
CA ASP A 227 1.03 -6.20 17.48
C ASP A 227 -0.03 -7.26 17.86
N ILE A 228 -0.21 -8.32 17.06
CA ILE A 228 -0.89 -9.54 17.53
C ILE A 228 0.02 -10.74 17.26
N ASP A 229 1.15 -10.77 17.97
CA ASP A 229 1.89 -12.00 18.25
C ASP A 229 1.40 -12.50 19.61
N TYR A 230 0.51 -13.50 19.62
CA TYR A 230 0.19 -14.26 20.84
C TYR A 230 1.36 -15.19 21.15
N SER A 231 2.48 -14.63 21.61
CA SER A 231 3.56 -15.30 22.36
C SER A 231 4.33 -14.17 23.07
N ASP A 232 4.31 -13.97 24.38
CA ASP A 232 4.18 -14.86 25.51
C ASP A 232 3.26 -14.25 26.57
N SER A 233 2.16 -14.93 26.89
CA SER A 233 1.65 -14.93 28.25
C SER A 233 1.71 -16.36 28.74
N GLU A 234 2.93 -16.73 29.17
CA GLU A 234 3.09 -17.81 30.13
C GLU A 234 2.10 -17.53 31.26
N TRP A 235 1.06 -18.36 31.32
CA TRP A 235 0.31 -18.55 32.54
C TRP A 235 1.30 -19.07 33.57
N ASN A 236 1.84 -18.13 34.33
CA ASN A 236 2.54 -18.37 35.58
C ASN A 236 1.51 -18.94 36.56
N GLN A 237 1.15 -20.22 36.38
CA GLN A 237 0.53 -21.02 37.43
C GLN A 237 1.60 -21.21 38.51
N THR A 238 1.73 -20.19 39.35
CA THR A 238 2.45 -20.31 40.60
C THR A 238 1.71 -21.32 41.47
N PRO A 239 2.36 -22.39 41.98
CA PRO A 239 1.71 -23.33 42.87
C PRO A 239 1.37 -22.65 44.21
N LEU A 240 0.09 -22.63 44.58
CA LEU A 240 -0.36 -22.27 45.93
C LEU A 240 -0.13 -23.45 46.90
N LEU A 241 1.09 -23.57 47.41
CA LEU A 241 1.47 -24.38 48.58
C LEU A 241 2.77 -23.74 49.11
N LYS A 242 2.97 -23.30 50.35
CA LYS A 242 2.29 -23.30 51.65
C LYS A 242 2.87 -22.06 52.39
N GLU A 243 2.18 -21.48 53.35
CA GLU A 243 2.40 -21.63 54.80
C GLU A 243 1.56 -20.51 55.43
N SER A 244 0.87 -20.64 56.56
CA SER A 244 1.23 -21.32 57.79
C SER A 244 0.03 -21.34 58.75
N MET A 245 -0.08 -22.41 59.54
CA MET A 245 -0.44 -22.40 60.97
C MET A 245 -1.70 -21.63 61.40
N VAL A 246 -2.78 -22.36 61.72
CA VAL A 246 -3.25 -22.65 63.10
C VAL A 246 -3.98 -23.99 63.06
#